data_AF-A0A3B9E718-F1
#
_entry.id   AF-A0A3B9E718-F1
#
_cell.length_a   1.000
_cell.length_b   1.000
_cell.length_c   1.000
_cell.angle_alpha   90.00
_cell.angle_beta   90.00
_cell.angle_gamma   90.00
#
_symmetry.space_group_name_H-M   'P 1'
#
loop_
_entity.id
_entity.type
_entity.pdbx_description
1 polymer ?
#
loop_
_entity_poly.entity_id
_entity_poly.type
_entity_poly.pdbx_seq_one_letter_code
_entity_poly.pdbx_strand_id
1 'polypeptide(L)'
;MHRLLGCKKITYDTNCVIFYCLNTSLKSKNGNFVEINYGDKTKKAQELTTWFCSRGGIVFLRYCAKEIEEETVAQSIVKDFANNPTILKKLDMQREGMPYLIQNQIQNSFFKKFDKLKRYPWFEINDDFKPPPDILRSIDNYFRYEMKSSKSLLDRLSFSKKKHPIPDITDQIFLAFTYCSKIVGITHDSSVYSYQKELKDKNLCGEVFDLMSLKKI
;
A
#
# COMPACT_ATOMS: atom_id res chain seq x y z
N MET A 1 -4.62 -3.48 -17.83
CA MET A 1 -5.75 -2.64 -18.26
C MET A 1 -7.01 -3.48 -18.52
N HIS A 2 -7.02 -4.44 -19.47
CA HIS A 2 -8.18 -5.33 -19.67
C HIS A 2 -8.72 -6.01 -18.39
N ARG A 3 -7.82 -6.31 -17.45
CA ARG A 3 -8.17 -7.00 -16.18
C ARG A 3 -8.96 -6.16 -15.17
N LEU A 4 -8.98 -4.82 -15.29
CA LEU A 4 -9.72 -3.94 -14.37
C LEU A 4 -10.93 -3.25 -15.03
N LEU A 5 -11.12 -3.37 -16.35
CA LEU A 5 -12.14 -2.64 -17.12
C LEU A 5 -13.60 -2.95 -16.68
N GLY A 6 -13.85 -4.05 -15.98
CA GLY A 6 -15.16 -4.40 -15.43
C GLY A 6 -15.34 -4.14 -13.93
N CYS A 7 -14.32 -3.66 -13.24
CA CYS A 7 -14.36 -3.48 -11.79
C CYS A 7 -15.09 -2.18 -11.42
N LYS A 8 -16.20 -2.29 -10.69
CA LYS A 8 -16.91 -1.12 -10.12
C LYS A 8 -16.26 -0.61 -8.83
N LYS A 9 -15.57 -1.48 -8.10
CA LYS A 9 -14.87 -1.15 -6.86
C LYS A 9 -13.55 -1.92 -6.80
N ILE A 10 -12.55 -1.32 -6.15
CA ILE A 10 -11.29 -1.98 -5.76
C ILE A 10 -11.03 -1.77 -4.27
N THR A 11 -10.08 -2.50 -3.72
CA THR A 11 -9.52 -2.25 -2.39
C THR A 11 -8.03 -1.98 -2.47
N TYR A 12 -7.55 -1.08 -1.63
CA TYR A 12 -6.13 -0.81 -1.45
C TYR A 12 -5.60 -1.44 -0.17
N ASP A 13 -4.34 -1.87 -0.19
CA ASP A 13 -3.55 -2.03 1.02
C ASP A 13 -3.13 -0.66 1.58
N THR A 14 -2.51 -0.67 2.77
CA THR A 14 -2.01 0.53 3.44
C THR A 14 -1.00 1.29 2.57
N ASN A 15 -0.07 0.57 1.92
CA ASN A 15 0.98 1.17 1.09
C ASN A 15 0.43 1.99 -0.08
N CYS A 16 -0.60 1.50 -0.78
CA CYS A 16 -1.17 2.20 -1.93
C CYS A 16 -1.79 3.55 -1.54
N VAL A 17 -2.52 3.60 -0.42
CA VAL A 17 -3.07 4.85 0.13
C VAL A 17 -1.94 5.79 0.56
N ILE A 18 -0.87 5.24 1.14
CA ILE A 18 0.28 6.03 1.53
C ILE A 18 0.94 6.68 0.31
N PHE A 19 1.22 5.92 -0.75
CA PHE A 19 1.83 6.48 -1.96
C PHE A 19 0.95 7.53 -2.63
N TYR A 20 -0.37 7.36 -2.61
CA TYR A 20 -1.32 8.35 -3.11
C TYR A 20 -1.22 9.68 -2.35
N CYS A 21 -1.17 9.61 -1.01
CA CYS A 21 -1.13 10.79 -0.15
C CYS A 21 0.26 11.43 -0.06
N LEU A 22 1.34 10.67 -0.30
CA LEU A 22 2.72 11.13 -0.12
C LEU A 22 3.26 11.91 -1.33
N ASN A 23 2.67 13.08 -1.55
CA ASN A 23 3.17 14.13 -2.43
C ASN A 23 3.11 15.44 -1.65
N THR A 24 4.16 16.25 -1.58
CA THR A 24 4.08 17.56 -0.96
C THR A 24 5.06 18.53 -1.60
N SER A 25 4.76 19.83 -1.50
CA SER A 25 5.68 20.89 -1.88
C SER A 25 6.38 21.41 -0.63
N LEU A 26 7.70 21.51 -0.68
CA LEU A 26 8.53 22.01 0.42
C LEU A 26 9.53 23.04 -0.10
N LYS A 27 9.94 23.94 0.79
CA LYS A 27 10.99 24.91 0.49
C LYS A 27 12.37 24.22 0.60
N SER A 28 13.16 24.27 -0.47
CA SER A 28 14.56 23.82 -0.46
C SER A 28 15.44 24.76 0.35
N LYS A 29 16.68 24.35 0.63
CA LYS A 29 17.67 25.19 1.33
C LYS A 29 17.89 26.54 0.65
N ASN A 30 17.80 26.57 -0.67
CA ASN A 30 17.95 27.78 -1.49
C ASN A 30 16.67 28.64 -1.58
N GLY A 31 15.61 28.23 -0.90
CA GLY A 31 14.37 29.00 -0.79
C GLY A 31 13.32 28.73 -1.86
N ASN A 32 13.58 27.82 -2.81
CA ASN A 32 12.64 27.46 -3.87
C ASN A 32 11.67 26.38 -3.41
N PHE A 33 10.41 26.45 -3.85
CA PHE A 33 9.47 25.35 -3.62
C PHE A 33 9.74 24.19 -4.57
N VAL A 34 9.86 22.99 -4.02
CA VAL A 34 10.14 21.74 -4.75
C VAL A 34 9.11 20.70 -4.37
N GLU A 35 8.56 20.03 -5.38
CA GLU A 35 7.66 18.90 -5.18
C GLU A 35 8.45 17.62 -4.88
N ILE A 36 8.10 16.98 -3.77
CA ILE A 36 8.66 15.70 -3.34
C ILE A 36 7.55 14.65 -3.29
N ASN A 37 7.84 13.47 -3.82
CA ASN A 37 6.93 12.34 -3.95
C ASN A 37 7.73 11.03 -4.02
N TYR A 38 7.07 9.88 -3.86
CA TYR A 38 7.73 8.56 -3.85
C TYR A 38 7.99 8.05 -5.28
N GLY A 39 8.37 8.95 -6.18
CA GLY A 39 8.65 8.68 -7.59
C GLY A 39 7.49 8.01 -8.32
N ASP A 40 7.80 6.95 -9.04
CA ASP A 40 6.81 6.24 -9.87
C ASP A 40 5.67 5.61 -9.05
N LYS A 41 5.89 5.27 -7.78
CA LYS A 41 4.84 4.69 -6.93
C LYS A 41 3.71 5.70 -6.67
N THR A 42 4.07 6.93 -6.30
CA THR A 42 3.09 8.00 -6.10
C THR A 42 2.34 8.30 -7.39
N LYS A 43 3.06 8.40 -8.52
CA LYS A 43 2.44 8.63 -9.82
C LYS A 43 1.45 7.52 -10.18
N LYS A 44 1.84 6.25 -10.02
CA LYS A 44 0.98 5.10 -10.29
C LYS A 44 -0.26 5.05 -9.40
N ALA A 45 -0.11 5.28 -8.10
CA ALA A 45 -1.23 5.34 -7.17
C ALA A 45 -2.20 6.47 -7.54
N GLN A 46 -1.69 7.64 -7.96
CA GLN A 46 -2.51 8.78 -8.39
C GLN A 46 -3.25 8.52 -9.72
N GLU A 47 -2.56 7.98 -10.74
CA GLU A 47 -3.16 7.60 -12.02
C GLU A 47 -4.30 6.59 -11.81
N LEU A 48 -4.04 5.53 -11.04
CA LEU A 48 -5.02 4.47 -10.76
C LEU A 48 -6.22 4.99 -9.95
N THR A 49 -5.95 5.78 -8.91
CA THR A 49 -7.01 6.35 -8.08
C THR A 49 -7.88 7.28 -8.91
N THR A 50 -7.29 8.20 -9.69
CA THR A 50 -8.03 9.13 -10.57
C THR A 50 -8.94 8.37 -11.55
N TRP A 51 -8.44 7.28 -12.11
CA TRP A 51 -9.21 6.43 -13.00
C TRP A 51 -10.42 5.80 -12.30
N PHE A 52 -10.24 5.22 -11.12
CA PHE A 52 -11.33 4.62 -10.35
C PHE A 52 -12.32 5.65 -9.81
N CYS A 53 -11.88 6.84 -9.40
CA CYS A 53 -12.78 7.92 -8.98
C CYS A 53 -13.79 8.29 -10.08
N SER A 54 -13.41 8.18 -11.35
CA SER A 54 -14.27 8.52 -12.49
C SER A 54 -15.26 7.42 -12.90
N ARG A 55 -15.12 6.19 -12.38
CA ARG A 55 -15.81 5.00 -12.88
C ARG A 55 -16.40 4.08 -11.81
N GLY A 56 -16.00 4.30 -10.56
CA GLY A 56 -16.25 3.38 -9.47
C GLY A 56 -15.89 3.99 -8.13
N GLY A 57 -15.45 3.14 -7.20
CA GLY A 57 -14.98 3.56 -5.90
C GLY A 57 -13.86 2.68 -5.35
N ILE A 58 -13.28 3.13 -4.25
CA ILE A 58 -12.32 2.40 -3.46
C ILE A 58 -12.99 2.06 -2.14
N VAL A 59 -12.97 0.78 -1.80
CA VAL A 59 -13.34 0.30 -0.47
C VAL A 59 -12.05 0.04 0.27
N PHE A 60 -11.81 0.78 1.34
CA PHE A 60 -10.62 0.68 2.15
C PHE A 60 -10.97 0.07 3.50
N LEU A 61 -10.22 -0.92 3.96
CA LEU A 61 -10.55 -1.61 5.21
C LEU A 61 -10.21 -0.73 6.41
N ARG A 62 -11.08 -0.74 7.44
CA ARG A 62 -10.79 -0.07 8.71
C ARG A 62 -9.45 -0.52 9.31
N TYR A 63 -9.08 -1.79 9.18
CA TYR A 63 -7.80 -2.30 9.66
C TYR A 63 -6.62 -1.57 9.02
N CYS A 64 -6.64 -1.38 7.69
CA CYS A 64 -5.63 -0.61 6.97
C CYS A 64 -5.67 0.88 7.33
N ALA A 65 -6.87 1.45 7.56
CA ALA A 65 -6.99 2.83 8.02
C ALA A 65 -6.39 3.03 9.42
N LYS A 66 -6.61 2.10 10.35
CA LYS A 66 -6.03 2.14 11.69
C LYS A 66 -4.51 2.06 11.66
N GLU A 67 -3.95 1.21 10.79
CA GLU A 67 -2.50 1.11 10.61
C GLU A 67 -1.88 2.45 10.18
N ILE A 68 -2.59 3.24 9.37
CA ILE A 68 -2.18 4.61 9.02
C ILE A 68 -2.32 5.56 10.22
N GLU A 69 -3.44 5.48 10.94
CA GLU A 69 -3.80 6.35 12.06
C GLU A 69 -2.93 6.12 13.31
N GLU A 70 -2.40 4.91 13.51
CA GLU A 70 -1.50 4.53 14.61
C GLU A 70 -0.08 5.11 14.48
N GLU A 71 0.13 6.01 13.52
CA GLU A 71 1.35 6.77 13.20
C GLU A 71 2.62 5.95 12.87
N THR A 72 2.79 4.74 13.39
CA THR A 72 4.02 3.95 13.27
C THR A 72 4.39 3.63 11.82
N VAL A 73 3.41 3.27 10.99
CA VAL A 73 3.63 2.96 9.56
C VAL A 73 3.85 4.23 8.75
N ALA A 74 3.07 5.29 9.03
CA ALA A 74 3.28 6.60 8.42
C ALA A 74 4.67 7.16 8.76
N GLN A 75 5.10 7.06 10.03
CA GLN A 75 6.42 7.49 10.49
C GLN A 75 7.53 6.67 9.84
N SER A 76 7.38 5.34 9.73
CA SER A 76 8.34 4.47 9.04
C SER A 76 8.51 4.89 7.58
N ILE A 77 7.42 5.09 6.84
CA ILE A 77 7.46 5.46 5.42
C ILE A 77 7.93 6.91 5.23
N VAL A 78 7.54 7.84 6.10
CA VAL A 78 8.06 9.22 6.11
C VAL A 78 9.56 9.23 6.42
N LYS A 79 10.04 8.36 7.31
CA LYS A 79 11.47 8.23 7.60
C LYS A 79 12.24 7.65 6.42
N ASP A 80 11.73 6.61 5.78
CA ASP A 80 12.33 6.05 4.55
C ASP A 80 12.34 7.08 3.42
N PHE A 81 11.26 7.86 3.30
CA PHE A 81 11.13 8.95 2.34
C PHE A 81 12.08 10.10 2.63
N ALA A 82 12.21 10.50 3.89
CA ALA A 82 13.10 11.56 4.35
C ALA A 82 14.58 11.22 4.11
N ASN A 83 14.93 9.94 4.18
CA ASN A 83 16.28 9.46 3.91
C ASN A 83 16.54 9.10 2.44
N ASN A 84 15.58 9.34 1.54
CA ASN A 84 15.75 9.05 0.13
C ASN A 84 16.79 9.99 -0.51
N PRO A 85 17.89 9.49 -1.10
CA PRO A 85 18.94 10.34 -1.66
C PRO A 85 18.47 11.29 -2.76
N THR A 86 17.45 10.89 -3.53
CA THR A 86 16.86 11.71 -4.60
C THR A 86 16.10 12.90 -4.01
N ILE A 87 15.40 12.68 -2.90
CA ILE A 87 14.64 13.73 -2.21
C ILE A 87 15.59 14.69 -1.50
N LEU A 88 16.59 14.16 -0.80
CA LEU A 88 17.64 14.97 -0.20
C LEU A 88 18.39 15.79 -1.25
N LYS A 89 18.61 15.25 -2.45
CA LYS A 89 19.17 16.01 -3.58
C LYS A 89 18.24 17.15 -4.00
N LYS A 90 16.95 16.87 -4.20
CA LYS A 90 15.94 17.87 -4.59
C LYS A 90 15.82 19.02 -3.59
N LEU A 91 16.05 18.76 -2.31
CA LEU A 91 15.96 19.75 -1.24
C LEU A 91 17.30 20.42 -0.89
N ASP A 92 18.39 20.06 -1.59
CA ASP A 92 19.76 20.53 -1.31
C ASP A 92 20.28 20.14 0.10
N MET A 93 19.97 18.90 0.55
CA MET A 93 20.19 18.39 1.93
C MET A 93 20.96 17.04 2.01
N GLN A 94 21.70 16.64 0.97
CA GLN A 94 22.33 15.31 0.88
C GLN A 94 23.25 14.91 2.05
N ARG A 95 23.96 15.86 2.67
CA ARG A 95 24.95 15.59 3.73
C ARG A 95 24.38 15.70 5.14
N GLU A 96 23.31 16.47 5.31
CA GLU A 96 22.74 16.82 6.62
C GLU A 96 21.60 15.87 7.02
N GLY A 97 21.08 15.11 6.06
CA GLY A 97 19.83 14.38 6.23
C GLY A 97 18.63 15.33 6.27
N MET A 98 17.44 14.79 6.51
CA MET A 98 16.24 15.61 6.60
C MET A 98 15.99 16.08 8.04
N PRO A 99 15.91 17.39 8.29
CA PRO A 99 15.59 17.92 9.61
C PRO A 99 14.23 17.41 10.13
N TYR A 100 14.13 17.21 11.45
CA TYR A 100 12.89 16.77 12.11
C TYR A 100 11.69 17.67 11.77
N LEU A 101 11.89 18.99 11.70
CA LEU A 101 10.83 19.93 11.31
C LEU A 101 10.27 19.64 9.92
N ILE A 102 11.11 19.23 8.96
CA ILE A 102 10.67 18.88 7.61
C ILE A 102 9.94 17.53 7.62
N GLN A 103 10.43 16.56 8.38
CA GLN A 103 9.74 15.27 8.56
C GLN A 103 8.32 15.50 9.13
N ASN A 104 8.18 16.37 10.13
CA ASN A 104 6.89 16.76 10.68
C ASN A 104 6.00 17.47 9.66
N GLN A 105 6.55 18.33 8.80
CA GLN A 105 5.78 18.96 7.72
C GLN A 105 5.24 17.93 6.72
N ILE A 106 6.05 16.94 6.35
CA ILE A 106 5.65 15.84 5.47
C ILE A 106 4.55 15.02 6.13
N GLN A 107 4.75 14.61 7.39
CA GLN A 107 3.77 13.85 8.16
C GLN A 107 2.44 14.60 8.28
N ASN A 108 2.47 15.88 8.64
CA ASN A 108 1.26 16.71 8.73
C ASN A 108 0.57 16.88 7.38
N SER A 109 1.33 17.05 6.30
CA SER A 109 0.78 17.14 4.94
C SER A 109 0.11 15.83 4.52
N PHE A 110 0.76 14.70 4.83
CA PHE A 110 0.23 13.36 4.62
C PHE A 110 -1.09 13.14 5.36
N PHE A 111 -1.15 13.37 6.67
CA PHE A 111 -2.37 13.16 7.46
C PHE A 111 -3.50 14.08 7.03
N LYS A 112 -3.23 15.35 6.72
CA LYS A 112 -4.23 16.25 6.14
C LYS A 112 -4.83 15.71 4.84
N LYS A 113 -4.01 15.10 3.98
CA LYS A 113 -4.47 14.49 2.73
C LYS A 113 -5.27 13.22 2.98
N PHE A 114 -4.84 12.38 3.90
CA PHE A 114 -5.58 11.18 4.30
C PHE A 114 -6.94 11.53 4.93
N ASP A 115 -7.00 12.53 5.81
CA ASP A 115 -8.26 13.01 6.38
C ASP A 115 -9.19 13.61 5.33
N LYS A 116 -8.63 14.29 4.32
CA LYS A 116 -9.41 14.75 3.16
C LYS A 116 -9.91 13.58 2.33
N LEU A 117 -9.10 12.54 2.16
CA LEU A 117 -9.43 11.34 1.40
C LEU A 117 -10.69 10.66 1.96
N LYS A 118 -10.76 10.51 3.29
CA LYS A 118 -11.90 9.93 4.03
C LYS A 118 -13.24 10.63 3.80
N ARG A 119 -13.24 11.86 3.28
CA ARG A 119 -14.45 12.66 3.05
C ARG A 119 -15.00 12.51 1.63
N TYR A 120 -14.28 11.88 0.71
CA TYR A 120 -14.75 11.72 -0.65
C TYR A 120 -15.75 10.57 -0.77
N PRO A 121 -16.89 10.74 -1.48
CA PRO A 121 -17.89 9.69 -1.64
C PRO A 121 -17.37 8.42 -2.36
N TRP A 122 -16.33 8.56 -3.18
CA TRP A 122 -15.72 7.43 -3.90
C TRP A 122 -14.72 6.65 -3.04
N PHE A 123 -14.40 7.11 -1.82
CA PHE A 123 -13.48 6.45 -0.89
C PHE A 123 -14.24 6.03 0.37
N GLU A 124 -14.65 4.77 0.41
CA GLU A 124 -15.44 4.19 1.48
C GLU A 124 -14.53 3.46 2.45
N ILE A 125 -14.54 3.81 3.75
CA ILE A 125 -13.93 2.95 4.77
C ILE A 125 -14.95 1.91 5.20
N ASN A 126 -14.62 0.63 4.99
CA ASN A 126 -15.45 -0.48 5.43
C ASN A 126 -15.14 -0.82 6.90
N ASP A 127 -16.07 -0.43 7.77
CA ASP A 127 -16.02 -0.65 9.22
C ASP A 127 -16.62 -2.00 9.63
N ASP A 128 -17.46 -2.59 8.78
CA ASP A 128 -18.28 -3.75 9.11
C ASP A 128 -17.61 -5.08 8.75
N PHE A 129 -16.61 -5.06 7.88
CA PHE A 129 -15.94 -6.29 7.48
C PHE A 129 -15.20 -6.92 8.65
N LYS A 130 -15.69 -8.09 9.06
CA LYS A 130 -15.01 -8.99 9.98
C LYS A 130 -14.58 -10.22 9.20
N PRO A 131 -13.28 -10.53 9.14
CA PRO A 131 -12.79 -11.70 8.42
C PRO A 131 -13.37 -12.97 9.05
N PRO A 132 -13.91 -13.92 8.26
CA PRO A 132 -14.33 -15.21 8.79
C PRO A 132 -13.15 -15.88 9.53
N PRO A 133 -13.31 -16.32 10.80
CA PRO A 133 -12.20 -16.85 11.60
C PRO A 133 -11.47 -18.01 10.92
N ASP A 134 -12.19 -18.88 10.22
CA ASP A 134 -11.60 -20.04 9.56
C ASP A 134 -10.78 -19.64 8.34
N ILE A 135 -11.22 -18.66 7.55
CA ILE A 135 -10.45 -18.13 6.41
C ILE A 135 -9.16 -17.48 6.89
N LEU A 136 -9.24 -16.63 7.92
CA LEU A 136 -8.07 -15.94 8.45
C LEU A 136 -7.06 -16.94 9.04
N ARG A 137 -7.55 -17.95 9.78
CA ARG A 137 -6.71 -19.03 10.30
C ARG A 137 -6.07 -19.85 9.18
N SER A 138 -6.79 -20.14 8.10
CA SER A 138 -6.24 -20.84 6.95
C SER A 138 -5.17 -20.02 6.21
N ILE A 139 -5.36 -18.71 6.09
CA ILE A 139 -4.33 -17.81 5.55
C ILE A 139 -3.09 -17.82 6.45
N ASP A 140 -3.25 -17.61 7.77
CA ASP A 140 -2.13 -17.63 8.72
C ASP A 140 -1.39 -18.97 8.68
N ASN A 141 -2.13 -20.08 8.65
CA ASN A 141 -1.56 -21.42 8.55
C ASN A 141 -0.77 -21.63 7.24
N TYR A 142 -1.29 -21.12 6.12
CA TYR A 142 -0.59 -21.18 4.84
C TYR A 142 0.78 -20.50 4.94
N PHE A 143 0.83 -19.27 5.48
CA PHE A 143 2.09 -18.51 5.60
C PHE A 143 3.05 -19.09 6.66
N ARG A 144 2.54 -19.64 7.76
CA ARG A 144 3.39 -20.15 8.86
C ARG A 144 3.91 -21.55 8.63
N TYR A 145 3.12 -22.42 8.02
CA TYR A 145 3.38 -23.86 7.96
C TYR A 145 3.54 -24.38 6.54
N GLU A 146 2.63 -24.02 5.63
CA GLU A 146 2.66 -24.54 4.26
C GLU A 146 3.70 -23.85 3.38
N MET A 147 4.00 -22.57 3.63
CA MET A 147 5.05 -21.84 2.93
C MET A 147 6.45 -22.42 3.17
N LYS A 148 6.70 -22.99 4.35
CA LYS A 148 8.04 -23.49 4.72
C LYS A 148 8.43 -24.77 3.98
N SER A 149 7.47 -25.49 3.39
CA SER A 149 7.71 -26.77 2.72
C SER A 149 7.83 -26.67 1.20
N SER A 150 7.63 -25.50 0.59
CA SER A 150 7.70 -25.33 -0.86
C SER A 150 9.10 -24.90 -1.34
N LYS A 151 9.78 -25.79 -2.08
CA LYS A 151 11.11 -25.54 -2.65
C LYS A 151 11.14 -24.32 -3.60
N SER A 152 10.12 -24.18 -4.45
CA SER A 152 10.01 -23.01 -5.36
C SER A 152 9.87 -21.67 -4.64
N LEU A 153 9.45 -21.73 -3.37
CA LEU A 153 9.15 -20.58 -2.55
C LEU A 153 10.37 -20.17 -1.73
N LEU A 154 11.14 -21.13 -1.19
CA LEU A 154 12.48 -20.87 -0.65
C LEU A 154 13.39 -20.17 -1.68
N ASP A 155 13.26 -20.52 -2.95
CA ASP A 155 13.96 -19.84 -4.03
C ASP A 155 13.48 -18.38 -4.17
N ARG A 156 12.18 -18.11 -4.16
CA ARG A 156 11.65 -16.71 -4.19
C ARG A 156 12.06 -15.90 -2.95
N LEU A 157 12.20 -16.56 -1.80
CA LEU A 157 12.66 -15.95 -0.55
C LEU A 157 14.16 -15.63 -0.55
N SER A 158 15.00 -16.48 -1.15
CA SER A 158 16.45 -16.25 -1.22
C SER A 158 16.83 -15.06 -2.12
N PHE A 159 15.97 -14.72 -3.10
CA PHE A 159 16.11 -13.51 -3.92
C PHE A 159 15.48 -12.25 -3.30
N SER A 160 14.68 -12.39 -2.23
CA SER A 160 14.04 -11.27 -1.56
C SER A 160 14.95 -10.66 -0.48
N LYS A 161 15.22 -9.35 -0.56
CA LYS A 161 15.94 -8.62 0.50
C LYS A 161 15.09 -8.40 1.77
N LYS A 162 13.81 -8.82 1.80
CA LYS A 162 12.93 -8.62 2.97
C LYS A 162 13.20 -9.68 4.04
N LYS A 163 13.47 -9.23 5.27
CA LYS A 163 13.67 -10.08 6.48
C LYS A 163 12.43 -10.87 6.91
N HIS A 164 11.22 -10.46 6.49
CA HIS A 164 9.96 -11.08 6.90
C HIS A 164 9.09 -11.36 5.67
N PRO A 165 8.91 -12.63 5.27
CA PRO A 165 8.06 -13.00 4.15
C PRO A 165 6.61 -13.30 4.51
N ILE A 166 6.30 -13.31 5.81
CA ILE A 166 4.97 -13.55 6.33
C ILE A 166 4.27 -12.19 6.39
N PRO A 167 3.14 -12.00 5.69
CA PRO A 167 2.33 -10.80 5.81
C PRO A 167 1.81 -10.64 7.22
N ASP A 168 1.68 -9.40 7.67
CA ASP A 168 1.12 -9.11 8.97
C ASP A 168 -0.39 -9.39 9.01
N ILE A 169 -1.01 -9.17 10.18
CA ILE A 169 -2.44 -9.43 10.34
C ILE A 169 -3.31 -8.56 9.42
N THR A 170 -2.90 -7.30 9.15
CA THR A 170 -3.65 -6.39 8.29
C THR A 170 -3.62 -6.86 6.85
N ASP A 171 -2.46 -7.29 6.35
CA ASP A 171 -2.29 -7.90 5.04
C ASP A 171 -3.12 -9.19 4.89
N GLN A 172 -3.14 -10.03 5.92
CA GLN A 172 -3.95 -11.26 5.90
C GLN A 172 -5.45 -10.96 5.87
N ILE A 173 -5.90 -9.94 6.62
CA ILE A 173 -7.29 -9.47 6.58
C ILE A 173 -7.63 -8.91 5.20
N PHE A 174 -6.71 -8.17 4.57
CA PHE A 174 -6.85 -7.69 3.20
C PHE A 174 -7.04 -8.86 2.21
N LEU A 175 -6.23 -9.91 2.30
CA LEU A 175 -6.38 -11.12 1.48
C LEU A 175 -7.76 -11.78 1.70
N ALA A 176 -8.16 -11.97 2.95
CA ALA A 176 -9.46 -12.54 3.30
C ALA A 176 -10.62 -11.68 2.73
N PHE A 177 -10.49 -10.36 2.77
CA PHE A 177 -11.49 -9.45 2.21
C PHE A 177 -11.63 -9.62 0.70
N THR A 178 -10.53 -9.68 -0.05
CA THR A 178 -10.60 -9.87 -1.52
C THR A 178 -11.29 -11.18 -1.89
N TYR A 179 -11.11 -12.23 -1.09
CA TYR A 179 -11.80 -13.51 -1.28
C TYR A 179 -13.30 -13.39 -0.98
N CYS A 180 -13.67 -12.89 0.21
CA CYS A 180 -15.05 -12.87 0.67
C CYS A 180 -15.94 -11.90 -0.13
N SER A 181 -15.40 -10.72 -0.45
CA SER A 181 -16.15 -9.66 -1.13
C SER A 181 -16.10 -9.77 -2.66
N LYS A 182 -15.16 -10.57 -3.19
CA LYS A 182 -14.81 -10.63 -4.62
C LYS A 182 -14.36 -9.27 -5.20
N ILE A 183 -14.01 -8.31 -4.34
CA ILE A 183 -13.43 -7.03 -4.74
C ILE A 183 -11.95 -7.26 -5.04
N VAL A 184 -11.50 -6.70 -6.17
CA VAL A 184 -10.11 -6.78 -6.58
C VAL A 184 -9.22 -5.95 -5.65
N GLY A 185 -8.17 -6.57 -5.13
CA GLY A 185 -7.16 -5.90 -4.31
C GLY A 185 -6.01 -5.36 -5.11
N ILE A 186 -5.53 -4.17 -4.74
CA ILE A 186 -4.31 -3.57 -5.27
C ILE A 186 -3.34 -3.35 -4.11
N THR A 187 -2.11 -3.79 -4.29
CA THR A 187 -1.06 -3.74 -3.25
C THR A 187 0.29 -3.43 -3.88
N HIS A 188 1.24 -2.95 -3.08
CA HIS A 188 2.66 -2.93 -3.46
C HIS A 188 3.52 -3.88 -2.61
N ASP A 189 2.89 -4.62 -1.69
CA ASP A 189 3.62 -5.56 -0.86
C ASP A 189 3.81 -6.91 -1.56
N SER A 190 5.07 -7.21 -1.88
CA SER A 190 5.49 -8.50 -2.42
C SER A 190 5.15 -9.68 -1.53
N SER A 191 5.03 -9.51 -0.20
CA SER A 191 4.58 -10.58 0.70
C SER A 191 3.13 -10.99 0.41
N VAL A 192 2.33 -10.09 -0.18
CA VAL A 192 0.91 -10.29 -0.48
C VAL A 192 0.73 -10.79 -1.91
N TYR A 193 1.25 -10.07 -2.91
CA TYR A 193 0.97 -10.41 -4.32
C TYR A 193 1.79 -11.59 -4.87
N SER A 194 2.95 -11.91 -4.30
CA SER A 194 3.84 -12.95 -4.86
C SER A 194 3.31 -14.38 -4.70
N TYR A 195 2.32 -14.57 -3.84
CA TYR A 195 1.70 -15.87 -3.53
C TYR A 195 0.24 -15.94 -3.97
N GLN A 196 -0.21 -14.96 -4.77
CA GLN A 196 -1.60 -14.86 -5.19
C GLN A 196 -2.08 -16.14 -5.87
N LYS A 197 -1.25 -16.75 -6.74
CA LYS A 197 -1.65 -17.96 -7.46
C LYS A 197 -1.95 -19.10 -6.49
N GLU A 198 -1.02 -19.38 -5.59
CA GLU A 198 -1.10 -20.45 -4.61
C GLU A 198 -2.25 -20.23 -3.61
N LEU A 199 -2.48 -18.98 -3.17
CA LEU A 199 -3.59 -18.62 -2.30
C LEU A 199 -4.94 -18.73 -3.02
N LYS A 200 -5.04 -18.35 -4.30
CA LYS A 200 -6.26 -18.50 -5.11
C LYS A 200 -6.60 -19.98 -5.32
N ASP A 201 -5.62 -20.81 -5.62
CA ASP A 201 -5.81 -22.27 -5.82
C ASP A 201 -6.35 -22.94 -4.54
N LYS A 202 -6.10 -22.35 -3.37
CA LYS A 202 -6.59 -22.79 -2.05
C LYS A 202 -7.86 -22.08 -1.59
N ASN A 203 -8.45 -21.19 -2.41
CA ASN A 203 -9.59 -20.35 -2.03
C ASN A 203 -9.33 -19.47 -0.78
N LEU A 204 -8.11 -18.93 -0.66
CA LEU A 204 -7.68 -18.09 0.45
C LEU A 204 -7.52 -16.61 0.09
N CYS A 205 -7.56 -16.26 -1.19
CA CYS A 205 -7.60 -14.86 -1.63
C CYS A 205 -8.41 -14.70 -2.94
N GLY A 206 -8.80 -13.46 -3.22
CA GLY A 206 -9.43 -13.08 -4.48
C GLY A 206 -8.41 -12.67 -5.54
N GLU A 207 -8.83 -11.80 -6.47
CA GLU A 207 -7.87 -11.18 -7.38
C GLU A 207 -7.11 -10.07 -6.67
N VAL A 208 -5.78 -10.13 -6.73
CA VAL A 208 -4.86 -9.14 -6.19
C VAL A 208 -3.89 -8.75 -7.30
N PHE A 209 -3.55 -7.47 -7.43
CA PHE A 209 -2.57 -7.01 -8.40
C PHE A 209 -1.52 -6.14 -7.72
N ASP A 210 -0.27 -6.31 -8.16
CA ASP A 210 0.80 -5.36 -7.85
C ASP A 210 0.52 -4.02 -8.56
N LEU A 211 0.52 -2.93 -7.80
CA LEU A 211 0.36 -1.56 -8.29
C LEU A 211 1.29 -1.25 -9.47
N MET A 212 2.55 -1.72 -9.40
CA MET A 212 3.56 -1.41 -10.41
C MET A 212 3.38 -2.23 -11.69
N SER A 213 2.82 -3.44 -11.59
CA SER A 213 2.51 -4.30 -12.73
C SER A 213 1.38 -3.77 -13.63
N LEU A 214 0.59 -2.82 -13.14
CA LEU A 214 -0.50 -2.22 -13.90
C LEU A 214 0.06 -1.28 -14.99
N LYS A 215 -0.10 -1.67 -16.26
CA LYS A 215 0.23 -0.84 -17.43
C LYS A 215 -0.48 0.52 -17.36
N LYS A 216 0.13 1.56 -17.96
CA LYS A 216 -0.42 2.93 -18.01
C LYS A 216 -1.89 2.90 -18.44
N ILE A 217 -2.66 3.67 -17.70
CA ILE A 217 -4.10 3.89 -17.88
C ILE A 217 -4.32 4.95 -18.96
#